data_AF-A0A3B8Z4M0-F1
#
_entry.id   AF-A0A3B8Z4M0-F1
#
_cell.length_a   1.000
_cell.length_b   1.000
_cell.length_c   1.000
_cell.angle_alpha   90.00
_cell.angle_beta   90.00
_cell.angle_gamma   90.00
#
_symmetry.space_group_name_H-M   'P 1'
#
loop_
_entity.id
_entity.type
_entity.pdbx_description
1 polymer ?
#
loop_
_entity_poly.entity_id
_entity_poly.type
_entity_poly.pdbx_seq_one_letter_code
_entity_poly.pdbx_strand_id
1 'polypeptide(L)'
;MEGEHIPETEEYGISSFTYQTPEPFDAEKLWAFLNDEENWCGVLRSKGFFWVAADHRVAYEWAQAGGISNVNPAGMWWAAVPREHWEMPDGERPDQEPGWHPRFGDRAQQLVFIGQKMDEAALRGRLDACPLDKHLASGTSSAWSELENPFPEFVMDEEPA
;
A
#
# COMPACT_ATOMS: atom_id res chain seq x y z
N MET A 1 -44.60 2.28 -1.94
CA MET A 1 -43.56 3.09 -1.29
C MET A 1 -42.46 2.12 -0.91
N GLU A 2 -41.55 1.87 -1.85
CA GLU A 2 -40.32 1.12 -1.55
C GLU A 2 -39.44 2.05 -0.73
N GLY A 3 -39.11 1.62 0.49
CA GLY A 3 -38.15 2.33 1.33
C GLY A 3 -36.80 2.29 0.64
N GLU A 4 -36.21 3.45 0.42
CA GLU A 4 -34.79 3.56 0.10
C GLU A 4 -34.02 2.83 1.20
N HIS A 5 -33.41 1.70 0.85
CA HIS A 5 -32.57 0.94 1.76
C HIS A 5 -31.27 1.71 1.94
N ILE A 6 -31.25 2.62 2.90
CA ILE A 6 -30.03 3.30 3.34
C ILE A 6 -29.09 2.19 3.84
N PRO A 7 -27.87 2.06 3.29
CA PRO A 7 -26.88 1.13 3.82
C PRO A 7 -26.71 1.35 5.33
N GLU A 8 -26.70 0.29 6.13
CA GLU A 8 -26.52 0.35 7.60
C GLU A 8 -25.32 1.23 8.00
N THR A 9 -24.29 1.31 7.14
CA THR A 9 -23.10 2.14 7.34
C THR A 9 -23.39 3.65 7.44
N GLU A 10 -24.37 4.17 6.69
CA GLU A 10 -24.77 5.59 6.77
C GLU A 10 -25.61 5.87 8.01
N GLU A 11 -26.36 4.89 8.50
CA GLU A 11 -27.16 5.01 9.74
C GLU A 11 -26.28 5.13 10.99
N TYR A 12 -25.09 4.51 10.99
CA TYR A 12 -24.10 4.62 12.08
C TYR A 12 -23.04 5.70 11.86
N GLY A 13 -23.14 6.51 10.79
CA GLY A 13 -22.14 7.54 10.46
C GLY A 13 -20.76 6.98 10.12
N ILE A 14 -20.70 5.73 9.64
CA ILE A 14 -19.48 5.08 9.18
C ILE A 14 -19.25 5.45 7.72
N SER A 15 -18.05 5.96 7.44
CA SER A 15 -17.57 6.27 6.10
C SER A 15 -16.32 5.46 5.79
N SER A 16 -15.99 5.36 4.50
CA SER A 16 -14.75 4.72 4.05
C SER A 16 -14.17 5.46 2.86
N PHE A 17 -12.85 5.50 2.79
CA PHE A 17 -12.16 6.00 1.61
C PHE A 17 -10.98 5.10 1.24
N THR A 18 -10.62 5.14 -0.04
CA THR A 18 -9.41 4.48 -0.55
C THR A 18 -8.39 5.54 -0.92
N TYR A 19 -7.16 5.35 -0.42
CA TYR A 19 -5.97 6.06 -0.86
C TYR A 19 -5.24 5.19 -1.88
N GLN A 20 -5.00 5.74 -3.08
CA GLN A 20 -4.33 5.02 -4.15
C GLN A 20 -3.37 5.95 -4.88
N THR A 21 -2.13 5.50 -5.06
CA THR A 21 -1.11 6.18 -5.87
C THR A 21 -0.09 5.17 -6.37
N PRO A 22 0.45 5.32 -7.59
CA PRO A 22 1.56 4.49 -8.05
C PRO A 22 2.90 4.97 -7.50
N GLU A 23 2.98 6.09 -6.78
CA GLU A 23 4.27 6.66 -6.34
C GLU A 23 4.92 5.81 -5.23
N PRO A 24 6.26 5.61 -5.26
CA PRO A 24 6.99 4.94 -4.19
C PRO A 24 6.91 5.75 -2.89
N PHE A 25 6.59 5.08 -1.79
CA PHE A 25 6.75 5.68 -0.47
C PHE A 25 8.20 5.64 0.00
N ASP A 26 8.58 6.68 0.73
CA ASP A 26 9.75 6.69 1.60
C ASP A 26 9.44 5.83 2.84
N ALA A 27 10.30 4.85 3.12
CA ALA A 27 10.01 3.84 4.12
C ALA A 27 9.95 4.42 5.54
N GLU A 28 10.83 5.36 5.86
CA GLU A 28 10.85 6.02 7.18
C GLU A 28 9.64 6.93 7.36
N LYS A 29 9.26 7.69 6.33
CA LYS A 29 8.06 8.55 6.41
C LYS A 29 6.79 7.74 6.59
N LEU A 30 6.65 6.65 5.84
CA LEU A 30 5.48 5.77 5.99
C LEU A 30 5.48 5.09 7.36
N TRP A 31 6.64 4.64 7.84
CA TRP A 31 6.76 4.07 9.18
C TRP A 31 6.32 5.06 10.26
N ALA A 32 6.77 6.32 10.16
CA ALA A 32 6.33 7.38 11.07
C ALA A 32 4.83 7.65 10.97
N PHE A 33 4.24 7.64 9.77
CA PHE A 33 2.79 7.74 9.59
C PHE A 33 2.05 6.59 10.28
N LEU A 34 2.49 5.34 10.08
CA LEU A 34 1.79 4.18 10.64
C LEU A 34 1.87 4.11 12.18
N ASN A 35 2.93 4.66 12.76
CA ASN A 35 3.18 4.64 14.22
C ASN A 35 2.72 5.91 14.94
N ASP A 36 2.10 6.87 14.25
CA ASP A 36 1.52 8.05 14.89
C ASP A 36 0.06 7.79 15.27
N GLU A 37 -0.20 7.76 16.58
CA GLU A 37 -1.53 7.53 17.16
C GLU A 37 -2.58 8.56 16.71
N GLU A 38 -2.18 9.79 16.38
CA GLU A 38 -3.10 10.83 15.94
C GLU A 38 -3.78 10.48 14.61
N ASN A 39 -3.13 9.69 13.74
CA ASN A 39 -3.72 9.24 12.48
C ASN A 39 -4.93 8.33 12.68
N TRP A 40 -4.99 7.62 13.80
CA TRP A 40 -6.03 6.61 14.01
C TRP A 40 -7.29 7.19 14.67
N CYS A 41 -7.33 8.50 14.90
CA CYS A 41 -8.52 9.17 15.44
C CYS A 41 -9.71 9.04 14.47
N GLY A 42 -10.78 8.37 14.94
CA GLY A 42 -11.97 8.10 14.14
C GLY A 42 -11.83 6.92 13.17
N VAL A 43 -10.62 6.39 12.94
CA VAL A 43 -10.39 5.21 12.11
C VAL A 43 -10.71 3.95 12.94
N LEU A 44 -11.70 3.19 12.49
CA LEU A 44 -12.07 1.90 13.12
C LEU A 44 -11.21 0.76 12.58
N ARG A 45 -10.94 0.78 11.27
CA ARG A 45 -10.14 -0.21 10.57
C ARG A 45 -9.42 0.43 9.39
N SER A 46 -8.19 0.00 9.16
CA SER A 46 -7.44 0.30 7.95
C SER A 46 -6.81 -0.99 7.41
N LYS A 47 -6.79 -1.18 6.09
CA LYS A 47 -6.12 -2.33 5.47
C LYS A 47 -5.64 -2.01 4.07
N GLY A 48 -4.73 -2.81 3.55
CA GLY A 48 -4.41 -2.78 2.13
C GLY A 48 -2.96 -3.13 1.84
N PHE A 49 -2.54 -2.80 0.63
CA PHE A 49 -1.18 -3.06 0.18
C PHE A 49 -0.43 -1.75 0.03
N PHE A 50 0.85 -1.78 0.35
CA PHE A 50 1.76 -0.68 0.09
C PHE A 50 3.10 -1.20 -0.39
N TRP A 51 3.89 -0.28 -0.93
CA TRP A 51 5.27 -0.55 -1.30
C TRP A 51 6.14 0.65 -0.99
N VAL A 52 7.40 0.38 -0.65
CA VAL A 52 8.40 1.40 -0.33
C VAL A 52 9.57 1.29 -1.29
N ALA A 53 10.24 2.40 -1.55
CA ALA A 53 11.38 2.42 -2.47
C ALA A 53 12.51 1.49 -2.00
N ALA A 54 12.79 1.51 -0.69
CA ALA A 54 13.87 0.76 -0.05
C ALA A 54 13.78 -0.76 -0.28
N ASP A 55 12.56 -1.31 -0.34
CA ASP A 55 12.31 -2.68 -0.80
C ASP A 55 11.21 -2.73 -1.85
N HIS A 56 11.49 -2.10 -2.99
CA HIS A 56 10.60 -2.02 -4.14
C HIS A 56 10.20 -3.38 -4.73
N ARG A 57 10.78 -4.50 -4.29
CA ARG A 57 10.43 -5.84 -4.78
C ARG A 57 9.22 -6.40 -4.05
N VAL A 58 9.03 -6.01 -2.79
CA VAL A 58 8.06 -6.60 -1.87
C VAL A 58 6.75 -5.83 -1.88
N ALA A 59 5.65 -6.57 -1.92
CA ALA A 59 4.32 -6.06 -1.60
C ALA A 59 4.09 -6.26 -0.09
N TYR A 60 3.89 -5.16 0.64
CA TYR A 60 3.57 -5.24 2.06
C TYR A 60 2.06 -5.14 2.26
N GLU A 61 1.52 -6.00 3.12
CA GLU A 61 0.16 -5.90 3.62
C GLU A 61 0.15 -5.13 4.94
N TRP A 62 -0.73 -4.13 5.01
CA TRP A 62 -1.10 -3.40 6.20
C TRP A 62 -2.45 -3.88 6.71
N ALA A 63 -2.56 -4.09 8.02
CA ALA A 63 -3.83 -4.28 8.70
C ALA A 63 -3.82 -3.60 10.07
N GLN A 64 -4.80 -2.73 10.30
CA GLN A 64 -5.08 -2.11 11.59
C GLN A 64 -6.56 -2.23 11.91
N ALA A 65 -6.86 -2.58 13.15
CA ALA A 65 -8.21 -2.56 13.70
C ALA A 65 -8.14 -2.30 15.20
N GLY A 66 -8.84 -1.27 15.67
CA GLY A 66 -8.66 -0.79 17.04
C GLY A 66 -7.21 -0.38 17.32
N GLY A 67 -6.69 -0.72 18.51
CA GLY A 67 -5.32 -0.39 18.92
C GLY A 67 -4.24 -1.37 18.45
N ILE A 68 -4.54 -2.26 17.51
CA ILE A 68 -3.59 -3.27 17.00
C ILE A 68 -3.35 -3.01 15.52
N SER A 69 -2.08 -2.99 15.14
CA SER A 69 -1.62 -2.86 13.76
C SER A 69 -0.52 -3.86 13.44
N ASN A 70 -0.51 -4.37 12.22
CA ASN A 70 0.54 -5.25 11.70
C ASN A 70 0.92 -4.86 10.27
N VAL A 71 2.20 -5.04 9.96
CA VAL A 71 2.75 -5.02 8.61
C VAL A 71 3.36 -6.39 8.34
N ASN A 72 2.97 -7.02 7.24
CA ASN A 72 3.54 -8.30 6.81
C ASN A 72 3.98 -8.21 5.35
N PRO A 73 5.11 -8.81 4.97
CA PRO A 73 5.40 -9.11 3.57
C PRO A 73 4.34 -10.06 3.02
N ALA A 74 3.69 -9.70 1.91
CA ALA A 74 2.63 -10.49 1.27
C ALA A 74 3.09 -11.20 -0.02
N GLY A 75 4.31 -10.93 -0.48
CA GLY A 75 4.90 -11.51 -1.68
C GLY A 75 5.70 -10.49 -2.47
N MET A 76 6.01 -10.84 -3.73
CA MET A 76 6.72 -9.96 -4.65
C MET A 76 5.77 -9.36 -5.69
N TRP A 77 6.04 -8.11 -6.09
CA TRP A 77 5.42 -7.50 -7.26
C TRP A 77 5.87 -8.20 -8.55
N TRP A 78 4.99 -8.34 -9.54
CA TRP A 78 5.35 -8.91 -10.84
C TRP A 78 6.46 -8.13 -11.52
N ALA A 79 6.46 -6.81 -11.35
CA ALA A 79 7.50 -5.93 -11.86
C ALA A 79 8.86 -6.09 -11.15
N ALA A 80 8.97 -6.97 -10.16
CA ALA A 80 10.24 -7.43 -9.56
C ALA A 80 10.67 -8.81 -10.07
N VAL A 81 9.77 -9.55 -10.71
CA VAL A 81 10.03 -10.89 -11.25
C VAL A 81 10.54 -10.78 -12.69
N PRO A 82 11.69 -11.39 -13.05
CA PRO A 82 12.14 -11.45 -14.44
C PRO A 82 11.06 -12.03 -15.35
N ARG A 83 10.83 -11.38 -16.51
CA ARG A 83 9.77 -11.77 -17.46
C ARG A 83 9.85 -13.22 -17.94
N GLU A 84 11.06 -13.79 -17.97
CA GLU A 84 11.30 -15.20 -18.31
C GLU A 84 10.70 -16.19 -17.30
N HIS A 85 10.40 -15.75 -16.07
CA HIS A 85 9.73 -16.55 -15.04
C HIS A 85 8.23 -16.30 -14.99
N TRP A 86 7.67 -15.50 -15.91
CA TRP A 86 6.23 -15.31 -15.98
C TRP A 86 5.62 -16.50 -16.72
N GLU A 87 5.24 -17.53 -15.98
CA GLU A 87 4.60 -18.76 -16.49
C GLU A 87 3.12 -18.50 -16.84
N MET A 88 2.85 -17.50 -17.67
CA MET A 88 1.50 -17.04 -18.03
C MET A 88 1.32 -16.94 -19.55
N PRO A 89 0.13 -17.27 -20.08
CA PRO A 89 -0.17 -17.10 -21.50
C PRO A 89 -0.09 -15.64 -21.98
N ASP A 90 0.12 -15.46 -23.28
CA ASP A 90 -0.06 -14.16 -23.93
C ASP A 90 -1.50 -13.67 -23.74
N GLY A 91 -1.68 -12.45 -23.25
CA GLY A 91 -2.99 -11.85 -22.96
C GLY A 91 -3.36 -11.89 -21.47
N GLU A 92 -2.65 -12.67 -20.67
CA GLU A 92 -2.83 -12.78 -19.21
C GLU A 92 -1.63 -12.20 -18.44
N ARG A 93 -0.67 -11.59 -19.13
CA ARG A 93 0.51 -11.05 -18.46
C ARG A 93 0.16 -9.82 -17.62
N PRO A 94 0.78 -9.64 -16.45
CA PRO A 94 0.61 -8.46 -15.60
C PRO A 94 0.84 -7.14 -16.34
N ASP A 95 1.78 -7.11 -17.29
CA ASP A 95 2.11 -5.90 -18.07
C ASP A 95 1.12 -5.54 -19.17
N GLN A 96 0.06 -6.32 -19.33
CA GLN A 96 -1.04 -6.07 -20.24
C GLN A 96 -2.28 -5.54 -19.51
N GLU A 97 -2.27 -5.53 -18.18
CA GLU A 97 -3.37 -5.04 -17.36
C GLU A 97 -3.46 -3.50 -17.37
N PRO A 98 -4.68 -2.90 -17.36
CA PRO A 98 -4.85 -1.44 -17.35
C PRO A 98 -4.17 -0.70 -16.18
N GLY A 99 -3.90 -1.40 -15.08
CA GLY A 99 -3.24 -0.85 -13.90
C GLY A 99 -1.71 -0.78 -13.99
N TRP A 100 -1.10 -1.30 -15.05
CA TRP A 100 0.35 -1.35 -15.17
C TRP A 100 0.96 0.04 -15.39
N HIS A 101 1.76 0.50 -14.44
CA HIS A 101 2.51 1.75 -14.55
C HIS A 101 3.76 1.56 -15.42
N PRO A 102 4.05 2.46 -16.39
CA PRO A 102 5.18 2.30 -17.31
C PRO A 102 6.55 2.23 -16.61
N ARG A 103 6.67 2.80 -15.41
CA ARG A 103 7.91 2.80 -14.63
C ARG A 103 7.90 1.84 -13.44
N PHE A 104 6.74 1.70 -12.81
CA PHE A 104 6.64 1.00 -11.52
C PHE A 104 5.95 -0.37 -11.67
N GLY A 105 5.44 -0.67 -12.86
CA GLY A 105 4.71 -1.89 -13.18
C GLY A 105 3.42 -2.00 -12.37
N ASP A 106 3.18 -3.15 -11.75
CA ASP A 106 1.99 -3.44 -10.95
C ASP A 106 2.01 -2.83 -9.55
N ARG A 107 3.10 -2.15 -9.16
CA ARG A 107 3.24 -1.51 -7.84
C ARG A 107 2.25 -0.37 -7.67
N ALA A 108 1.46 -0.43 -6.62
CA ALA A 108 0.59 0.66 -6.21
C ALA A 108 0.40 0.66 -4.69
N GLN A 109 0.28 1.86 -4.13
CA GLN A 109 -0.32 2.03 -2.81
C GLN A 109 -1.83 1.83 -2.97
N GLN A 110 -2.42 1.01 -2.11
CA GLN A 110 -3.87 0.83 -2.06
C GLN A 110 -4.27 0.57 -0.61
N LEU A 111 -4.61 1.65 0.10
CA LEU A 111 -4.97 1.63 1.51
C LEU A 111 -6.43 2.04 1.66
N VAL A 112 -7.21 1.23 2.36
CA VAL A 112 -8.62 1.48 2.66
C VAL A 112 -8.75 1.83 4.13
N PHE A 113 -9.41 2.94 4.40
CA PHE A 113 -9.72 3.44 5.74
C PHE A 113 -11.23 3.39 5.95
N ILE A 114 -11.67 2.91 7.11
CA ILE A 114 -13.08 2.78 7.48
C ILE A 114 -13.22 3.31 8.90
N GLY A 115 -14.16 4.22 9.12
CA GLY A 115 -14.29 4.86 10.42
C GLY A 115 -15.43 5.84 10.54
N GLN A 116 -15.53 6.46 11.71
CA GLN A 116 -16.55 7.47 12.05
C GLN A 116 -15.86 8.78 12.38
N LYS A 117 -16.39 9.89 11.84
CA LYS A 117 -15.80 11.24 12.04
C LYS A 117 -14.31 11.30 11.72
N MET A 118 -13.85 10.50 10.75
CA MET A 118 -12.48 10.56 10.25
C MET A 118 -12.23 11.92 9.59
N ASP A 119 -11.08 12.50 9.83
CA ASP A 119 -10.58 13.62 9.02
C ASP A 119 -9.88 13.04 7.77
N GLU A 120 -10.68 12.67 6.76
CA GLU A 120 -10.16 12.12 5.50
C GLU A 120 -9.15 13.07 4.84
N ALA A 121 -9.41 14.39 4.87
CA ALA A 121 -8.53 15.36 4.24
C ALA A 121 -7.16 15.41 4.93
N ALA A 122 -7.13 15.40 6.25
CA ALA A 122 -5.88 15.32 7.01
C ALA A 122 -5.13 14.00 6.74
N LEU A 123 -5.83 12.86 6.76
CA LEU A 123 -5.22 11.55 6.49
C LEU A 123 -4.61 11.47 5.09
N ARG A 124 -5.34 11.92 4.06
CA ARG A 124 -4.83 12.00 2.69
C ARG A 124 -3.62 12.92 2.60
N GLY A 125 -3.68 14.11 3.20
CA GLY A 125 -2.56 15.05 3.19
C GLY A 125 -1.29 14.50 3.85
N ARG A 126 -1.45 13.72 4.92
CA ARG A 126 -0.32 13.05 5.58
C ARG A 126 0.24 11.89 4.74
N LEU A 127 -0.62 11.09 4.11
CA LEU A 127 -0.20 10.06 3.16
C LEU A 127 0.50 10.68 1.95
N ASP A 128 0.02 11.81 1.43
CA ASP A 128 0.62 12.54 0.29
C ASP A 128 1.99 13.16 0.63
N ALA A 129 2.36 13.21 1.90
CA ALA A 129 3.70 13.60 2.35
C ALA A 129 4.69 12.42 2.44
N CYS A 130 4.19 11.18 2.38
CA CYS A 130 4.99 9.95 2.47
C CYS A 130 5.74 9.54 1.19
N PRO A 131 5.38 9.96 -0.04
CA PRO A 131 6.17 9.66 -1.22
C PRO A 131 7.64 10.06 -1.09
N LEU A 132 8.48 9.26 -1.75
CA LEU A 132 9.88 9.55 -1.93
C LEU A 132 10.02 10.88 -2.71
N ASP A 133 11.09 11.62 -2.43
CA ASP A 133 11.38 12.83 -3.19
C ASP A 133 11.43 12.54 -4.71
N LYS A 134 10.85 13.43 -5.52
CA LYS A 134 10.70 13.21 -6.97
C LYS A 134 12.03 12.98 -7.68
N HIS A 135 13.11 13.62 -7.23
CA HIS A 135 14.43 13.42 -7.81
C HIS A 135 14.93 12.01 -7.52
N LEU A 136 14.81 11.55 -6.27
CA LEU A 136 15.19 10.18 -5.88
C LEU A 136 14.28 9.13 -6.55
N ALA A 137 12.97 9.37 -6.59
CA ALA A 137 12.01 8.52 -7.31
C ALA A 137 12.28 8.46 -8.83
N SER A 138 13.01 9.43 -9.37
CA SER A 138 13.47 9.42 -10.76
C SER A 138 14.76 8.60 -11.00
N GLY A 139 15.42 8.14 -9.93
CA GLY A 139 16.62 7.28 -9.96
C GLY A 139 16.35 5.80 -10.27
N THR A 140 17.39 4.99 -10.20
CA THR A 140 17.31 3.53 -10.43
C THR A 140 16.86 2.80 -9.16
N SER A 141 16.26 1.63 -9.34
CA SER A 141 15.88 0.75 -8.23
C SER A 141 17.06 0.33 -7.35
N SER A 142 18.28 0.24 -7.91
CA SER A 142 19.50 -0.01 -7.15
C SER A 142 19.80 1.11 -6.15
N ALA A 143 19.58 2.38 -6.53
CA ALA A 143 19.79 3.51 -5.64
C ALA A 143 18.71 3.58 -4.54
N TRP A 144 17.50 3.12 -4.84
CA TRP A 144 16.43 3.05 -3.84
C TRP A 144 16.72 2.01 -2.77
N SER A 145 17.27 0.85 -3.14
CA SER A 145 17.59 -0.23 -2.20
C SER A 145 18.74 0.07 -1.22
N GLU A 146 19.40 1.23 -1.37
CA GLU A 146 20.37 1.73 -0.39
C GLU A 146 19.72 2.56 0.73
N LEU A 147 18.43 2.90 0.60
CA LEU A 147 17.67 3.63 1.62
C LEU A 147 17.35 2.75 2.82
N GLU A 148 17.23 3.36 4.00
CA GLU A 148 16.84 2.64 5.22
C GLU A 148 15.42 2.09 5.10
N ASN A 149 15.22 0.85 5.59
CA ASN A 149 13.92 0.19 5.60
C ASN A 149 13.59 -0.33 7.02
N PRO A 150 12.64 0.30 7.74
CA PRO A 150 12.20 -0.17 9.05
C PRO A 150 11.17 -1.31 8.97
N PHE A 151 10.68 -1.67 7.78
CA PHE A 151 9.70 -2.74 7.61
C PHE A 151 10.35 -4.13 7.67
N PRO A 152 9.59 -5.17 8.04
CA PRO A 152 10.11 -6.54 8.11
C PRO A 152 10.67 -7.01 6.76
N GLU A 153 11.73 -7.80 6.81
CA GLU A 153 12.31 -8.42 5.62
C GLU A 153 11.40 -9.52 5.07
N PHE A 154 11.32 -9.63 3.75
CA PHE A 154 10.70 -10.77 3.10
C PHE A 154 11.65 -11.95 3.12
N VAL A 155 11.34 -12.96 3.93
CA VAL A 155 12.04 -14.24 3.94
C VAL A 155 11.25 -15.20 3.05
N MET A 156 11.84 -15.63 1.95
CA MET A 156 11.32 -16.79 1.23
C MET A 156 11.62 -18.01 2.09
N ASP A 157 10.59 -18.66 2.64
CA ASP A 157 10.76 -19.97 3.25
C ASP A 157 11.38 -20.90 2.19
N GLU A 158 12.66 -21.24 2.35
CA GLU A 158 13.26 -22.35 1.61
C GLU A 158 12.49 -23.61 2.06
N GLU A 159 11.71 -24.23 1.17
CA GLU A 159 11.18 -25.56 1.45
C GLU A 159 12.36 -26.45 1.86
N PRO A 160 12.32 -27.12 3.03
CA PRO A 160 13.40 -28.00 3.42
C PRO A 160 13.53 -29.10 2.36
N ALA A 161 14.73 -29.20 1.79
CA ALA A 161 15.11 -30.19 0.78
C ALA A 161 14.86 -31.64 1.18
#